data_AF-A0AAD5LXH6-F1
#
_entry.id   AF-A0AAD5LXH6-F1
#
_cell.length_a   1.000
_cell.length_b   1.000
_cell.length_c   1.000
_cell.angle_alpha   90.00
_cell.angle_beta   90.00
_cell.angle_gamma   90.00
#
_symmetry.space_group_name_H-M   'P 1'
#
loop_
_entity.id
_entity.type
_entity.pdbx_description
1 polymer ?
#
loop_
_entity_poly.entity_id
_entity_poly.type
_entity_poly.pdbx_seq_one_letter_code
_entity_poly.pdbx_strand_id
1 'polypeptide(L)'
;MATAPTAAAAKKAMRQRIAATLRAVEDAEITRQSEAIAARILALPAFQQAATLSVYLHMPKEASTRALLLAAFRHGKKVYVPKITGKNAEDMAMLHALDLEDIDAFPKDKWKIPDPPLTYPSGEPRGDAIDALDLDLVLMPGVAFDRRGGRLGHGKGYYDSFLRRLADRSEAAGRTSHPIKVGLCLTDQLVDNVPLSPHDRMLDMVVTPDELILSMRRAALALLCVCVLAACAMAEDLYELLGVSSSVTPAQLKKVYRKLSLKYHPDKQTPETKDEMMNRFVKITNAYRVLSDPDRREKYDLYGIADEQGFKNFDDAFRFAHDGVEDSWANWIGLVAVLAVGIIPIVVMQRNRVKPVKKRREALRSLSRNRLTAASTKTFSRQFSKTRRQYLKDPTHNE
;
A
#
# COMPACT_ATOMS: atom_id res chain seq x y z
N MET A 1 42.64 -13.05 7.43
CA MET A 1 41.17 -12.87 7.47
C MET A 1 40.73 -12.39 6.09
N ALA A 2 39.94 -13.16 5.36
CA ALA A 2 39.45 -12.74 4.03
C ALA A 2 38.46 -11.58 4.20
N THR A 3 38.70 -10.45 3.54
CA THR A 3 37.81 -9.30 3.53
C THR A 3 36.50 -9.67 2.85
N ALA A 4 35.36 -9.29 3.44
CA ALA A 4 34.05 -9.55 2.86
C ALA A 4 33.97 -8.92 1.45
N PRO A 5 33.41 -9.62 0.45
CA PRO A 5 33.31 -9.09 -0.90
C PRO A 5 32.46 -7.82 -0.93
N THR A 6 32.86 -6.84 -1.74
CA THR A 6 32.07 -5.62 -1.97
C THR A 6 30.71 -6.00 -2.57
N ALA A 7 29.67 -5.17 -2.34
CA ALA A 7 28.33 -5.43 -2.87
C ALA A 7 28.31 -5.66 -4.39
N ALA A 8 29.16 -4.95 -5.15
CA ALA A 8 29.30 -5.13 -6.58
C ALA A 8 29.89 -6.50 -6.96
N ALA A 9 30.92 -6.97 -6.23
CA ALA A 9 31.52 -8.28 -6.44
C ALA A 9 30.53 -9.40 -6.11
N ALA A 10 29.79 -9.28 -4.99
CA ALA A 10 28.76 -10.22 -4.60
C ALA A 10 27.63 -10.31 -5.65
N LYS A 11 27.15 -9.16 -6.15
CA LYS A 11 26.17 -9.10 -7.25
C LYS A 11 26.69 -9.80 -8.52
N LYS A 12 27.93 -9.56 -8.91
CA LYS A 12 28.54 -10.18 -10.11
C LYS A 12 28.62 -11.70 -9.96
N ALA A 13 29.13 -12.20 -8.82
CA ALA A 13 29.21 -13.63 -8.54
C ALA A 13 27.83 -14.29 -8.55
N MET A 14 26.82 -13.64 -7.95
CA MET A 14 25.44 -14.15 -7.96
C MET A 14 24.86 -14.24 -9.37
N ARG A 15 25.05 -13.22 -10.21
CA ARG A 15 24.59 -13.27 -11.62
C ARG A 15 25.20 -14.44 -12.37
N GLN A 16 26.51 -14.66 -12.21
CA GLN A 16 27.21 -15.76 -12.87
C GLN A 16 26.69 -17.13 -12.41
N ARG A 17 26.48 -17.29 -11.10
CA ARG A 17 25.95 -18.52 -10.51
C ARG A 17 24.55 -18.84 -11.03
N ILE A 18 23.61 -17.90 -10.94
CA ILE A 18 22.23 -18.13 -11.37
C ILE A 18 22.13 -18.32 -12.89
N ALA A 19 22.91 -17.58 -13.67
CA ALA A 19 22.97 -17.79 -15.12
C ALA A 19 23.55 -19.18 -15.49
N ALA A 20 24.42 -19.77 -14.66
CA ALA A 20 24.86 -21.15 -14.84
C ALA A 20 23.74 -22.15 -14.52
N THR A 21 23.00 -21.93 -13.42
CA THR A 21 21.85 -22.76 -13.05
C THR A 21 20.76 -22.74 -14.11
N LEU A 22 20.31 -21.55 -14.55
CA LEU A 22 19.24 -21.40 -15.55
C LEU A 22 19.59 -21.98 -16.92
N ARG A 23 20.89 -22.07 -17.26
CA ARG A 23 21.33 -22.74 -18.48
C ARG A 23 21.08 -24.26 -18.46
N ALA A 24 21.06 -24.86 -17.28
CA ALA A 24 20.79 -26.29 -17.09
C ALA A 24 19.28 -26.61 -17.01
N VAL A 25 18.42 -25.59 -16.83
CA VAL A 25 16.97 -25.79 -16.78
C VAL A 25 16.42 -25.99 -18.19
N GLU A 26 15.63 -27.04 -18.38
CA GLU A 26 14.98 -27.34 -19.67
C GLU A 26 13.91 -26.30 -20.03
N ASP A 27 13.72 -26.05 -21.32
CA ASP A 27 12.73 -25.06 -21.81
C ASP A 27 11.29 -25.49 -21.49
N ALA A 28 11.02 -26.79 -21.42
CA ALA A 28 9.73 -27.33 -21.00
C ALA A 28 9.41 -26.97 -19.54
N GLU A 29 10.42 -27.03 -18.65
CA GLU A 29 10.25 -26.66 -17.25
C GLU A 29 10.05 -25.15 -17.08
N ILE A 30 10.78 -24.33 -17.84
CA ILE A 30 10.55 -22.87 -17.86
C ILE A 30 9.13 -22.55 -18.33
N THR A 31 8.64 -23.26 -19.34
CA THR A 31 7.26 -23.09 -19.84
C THR A 31 6.24 -23.43 -18.75
N ARG A 32 6.37 -24.60 -18.12
CA ARG A 32 5.50 -25.04 -17.01
C ARG A 32 5.49 -24.03 -15.86
N GLN A 33 6.67 -23.58 -15.43
CA GLN A 33 6.80 -22.58 -14.38
C GLN A 33 6.18 -21.24 -14.78
N SER A 34 6.37 -20.81 -16.03
CA SER A 34 5.80 -19.57 -16.55
C SER A 34 4.27 -19.59 -16.55
N GLU A 35 3.66 -20.71 -16.92
CA GLU A 35 2.20 -20.89 -16.86
C GLU A 35 1.67 -20.80 -15.43
N ALA A 36 2.35 -21.44 -14.48
CA ALA A 36 1.99 -21.35 -13.06
C ALA A 36 2.13 -19.92 -12.51
N ILE A 37 3.22 -19.22 -12.85
CA ILE A 37 3.44 -17.81 -12.50
C ILE A 37 2.34 -16.94 -13.12
N ALA A 38 2.02 -17.15 -14.40
CA ALA A 38 0.99 -16.40 -15.09
C ALA A 38 -0.38 -16.60 -14.43
N ALA A 39 -0.78 -17.84 -14.17
CA ALA A 39 -2.04 -18.16 -13.50
C ALA A 39 -2.17 -17.44 -12.15
N ARG A 40 -1.09 -17.41 -11.35
CA ARG A 40 -1.07 -16.67 -10.08
C ARG A 40 -1.21 -15.17 -10.28
N ILE A 41 -0.49 -14.57 -11.23
CA ILE A 41 -0.58 -13.14 -11.51
C ILE A 41 -1.99 -12.76 -11.96
N LEU A 42 -2.61 -13.55 -12.84
CA LEU A 42 -3.98 -13.31 -13.31
C LEU A 42 -5.02 -13.36 -12.18
N ALA A 43 -4.76 -14.15 -11.13
CA ALA A 43 -5.59 -14.22 -9.94
C ALA A 43 -5.36 -13.08 -8.94
N LEU A 44 -4.31 -12.25 -9.11
CA LEU A 44 -4.03 -11.16 -8.19
C LEU A 44 -5.06 -10.03 -8.33
N PRO A 45 -5.57 -9.48 -7.20
CA PRO A 45 -6.37 -8.25 -7.23
C PRO A 45 -5.64 -7.10 -7.93
N ALA A 46 -4.32 -7.03 -7.73
CA ALA A 46 -3.45 -6.05 -8.40
C ALA A 46 -3.54 -6.11 -9.94
N PHE A 47 -3.61 -7.30 -10.52
CA PHE A 47 -3.75 -7.46 -11.97
C PHE A 47 -5.20 -7.20 -12.42
N GLN A 48 -6.17 -7.75 -11.68
CA GLN A 48 -7.58 -7.61 -12.02
C GLN A 48 -8.04 -6.15 -12.03
N GLN A 49 -7.60 -5.36 -11.03
CA GLN A 49 -7.98 -3.96 -10.85
C GLN A 49 -7.15 -2.98 -11.69
N ALA A 50 -5.93 -3.34 -12.11
CA ALA A 50 -5.10 -2.47 -12.93
C ALA A 50 -5.78 -2.15 -14.27
N ALA A 51 -5.95 -0.86 -14.58
CA ALA A 51 -6.34 -0.42 -15.91
C ALA A 51 -5.11 -0.40 -16.83
N THR A 52 -3.94 -0.15 -16.26
CA THR A 52 -2.70 0.05 -17.00
C THR A 52 -1.54 -0.72 -16.38
N LEU A 53 -0.75 -1.42 -17.21
CA LEU A 53 0.39 -2.19 -16.73
C LEU A 53 1.59 -2.15 -17.69
N SER A 54 2.77 -2.35 -17.12
CA SER A 54 4.02 -2.58 -17.85
C SER A 54 4.35 -4.05 -17.79
N VAL A 55 4.69 -4.65 -18.94
CA VAL A 55 5.08 -6.05 -19.06
C VAL A 55 6.35 -6.13 -19.90
N TYR A 56 7.36 -6.86 -19.43
CA TYR A 56 8.56 -7.09 -20.22
C TYR A 56 8.33 -8.14 -21.31
N LEU A 57 9.07 -8.01 -22.40
CA LEU A 57 9.11 -9.02 -23.47
C LEU A 57 10.23 -10.01 -23.11
N HIS A 58 9.84 -11.23 -22.75
CA HIS A 58 10.72 -12.21 -22.13
C HIS A 58 11.91 -12.60 -23.03
N MET A 59 13.07 -12.74 -22.39
CA MET A 59 14.27 -13.29 -23.01
C MET A 59 14.31 -14.82 -22.85
N PRO A 60 15.19 -15.53 -23.58
CA PRO A 60 15.48 -16.92 -23.28
C PRO A 60 15.86 -17.09 -21.81
N LYS A 61 15.32 -18.14 -21.18
CA LYS A 61 15.53 -18.45 -19.74
C LYS A 61 14.94 -17.43 -18.75
N GLU A 62 14.06 -16.54 -19.20
CA GLU A 62 13.16 -15.77 -18.31
C GLU A 62 11.77 -16.41 -18.29
N ALA A 63 10.98 -16.10 -17.26
CA ALA A 63 9.56 -16.47 -17.25
C ALA A 63 8.84 -15.82 -18.44
N SER A 64 8.06 -16.61 -19.17
CA SER A 64 7.29 -16.14 -20.31
C SER A 64 6.13 -15.25 -19.86
N THR A 65 5.99 -14.11 -20.53
CA THR A 65 4.95 -13.11 -20.27
C THR A 65 3.81 -13.14 -21.28
N ARG A 66 3.85 -14.05 -22.28
CA ARG A 66 2.89 -14.01 -23.39
C ARG A 66 1.45 -14.26 -22.96
N ALA A 67 1.22 -15.17 -22.00
CA ALA A 67 -0.10 -15.41 -21.42
C ALA A 67 -0.66 -14.16 -20.70
N LEU A 68 0.23 -13.38 -20.06
CA LEU A 68 -0.14 -12.15 -19.34
C LEU A 68 -0.49 -11.02 -20.30
N LEU A 69 0.29 -10.86 -21.38
CA LEU A 69 -0.02 -9.92 -22.46
C LEU A 69 -1.38 -10.23 -23.10
N LEU A 70 -1.60 -11.50 -23.47
CA LEU A 70 -2.88 -11.95 -24.05
C LEU A 70 -4.05 -11.62 -23.13
N ALA A 71 -3.96 -11.95 -21.85
CA ALA A 71 -5.01 -11.66 -20.89
C ALA A 71 -5.22 -10.15 -20.71
N ALA A 72 -4.13 -9.37 -20.61
CA ALA A 72 -4.21 -7.92 -20.45
C ALA A 72 -4.99 -7.25 -21.60
N PHE A 73 -4.63 -7.55 -22.85
CA PHE A 73 -5.33 -7.01 -24.01
C PHE A 73 -6.78 -7.51 -24.12
N ARG A 74 -7.05 -8.79 -23.81
CA ARG A 74 -8.43 -9.32 -23.76
C ARG A 74 -9.31 -8.62 -22.74
N HIS A 75 -8.72 -8.12 -21.65
CA HIS A 75 -9.42 -7.33 -20.64
C HIS A 75 -9.42 -5.81 -20.94
N GLY A 76 -8.96 -5.40 -22.12
CA GLY A 76 -8.93 -3.99 -22.53
C GLY A 76 -7.98 -3.12 -21.72
N LYS A 77 -6.97 -3.73 -21.08
CA LYS A 77 -5.97 -3.00 -20.29
C LYS A 77 -4.97 -2.31 -21.21
N LYS A 78 -4.52 -1.12 -20.81
CA LYS A 78 -3.44 -0.39 -21.50
C LYS A 78 -2.10 -1.01 -21.14
N VAL A 79 -1.31 -1.43 -22.14
CA VAL A 79 -0.06 -2.18 -21.93
C VAL A 79 1.14 -1.34 -22.38
N TYR A 80 2.13 -1.23 -21.52
CA TYR A 80 3.45 -0.68 -21.85
C TYR A 80 4.51 -1.78 -21.89
N VAL A 81 5.46 -1.65 -22.80
CA VAL A 81 6.60 -2.55 -22.98
C VAL A 81 7.92 -1.76 -22.95
N PRO A 82 9.01 -2.33 -22.43
CA PRO A 82 10.27 -1.61 -22.31
C PRO A 82 10.95 -1.41 -23.68
N LYS A 83 11.45 -0.19 -23.91
CA LYS A 83 12.33 0.17 -25.03
C LYS A 83 13.65 0.69 -24.49
N ILE A 84 14.77 0.09 -24.89
CA ILE A 84 16.09 0.66 -24.62
C ILE A 84 16.50 1.55 -25.80
N THR A 85 16.73 2.83 -25.53
CA THR A 85 17.09 3.87 -26.52
C THR A 85 18.59 4.17 -26.55
N GLY A 86 19.35 3.69 -25.56
CA GLY A 86 20.77 4.00 -25.40
C GLY A 86 21.52 2.99 -24.52
N LYS A 87 22.61 3.44 -23.89
CA LYS A 87 23.53 2.57 -23.10
C LYS A 87 23.53 2.87 -21.60
N ASN A 88 22.93 4.00 -21.21
CA ASN A 88 22.85 4.46 -19.83
C ASN A 88 21.59 3.91 -19.16
N ALA A 89 21.60 3.81 -17.83
CA ALA A 89 20.45 3.32 -17.07
C ALA A 89 19.15 4.13 -17.33
N GLU A 90 19.30 5.42 -17.63
CA GLU A 90 18.21 6.35 -17.93
C GLU A 90 17.61 6.17 -19.33
N ASP A 91 18.26 5.41 -20.20
CA ASP A 91 17.87 5.26 -21.61
C ASP A 91 16.82 4.13 -21.80
N MET A 92 15.95 3.92 -20.81
CA MET A 92 14.79 3.02 -20.92
C MET A 92 13.50 3.84 -20.93
N ALA A 93 12.69 3.67 -21.96
CA ALA A 93 11.32 4.15 -22.04
C ALA A 93 10.34 2.99 -21.84
N MET A 94 9.12 3.26 -21.41
CA MET A 94 8.03 2.28 -21.36
C MET A 94 6.97 2.68 -22.36
N LEU A 95 7.00 2.09 -23.55
CA LEU A 95 6.21 2.51 -24.70
C LEU A 95 4.90 1.73 -24.80
N HIS A 96 3.83 2.43 -25.16
CA HIS A 96 2.50 1.84 -25.30
C HIS A 96 2.42 0.90 -26.50
N ALA A 97 1.97 -0.34 -26.26
CA ALA A 97 1.66 -1.35 -27.27
C ALA A 97 0.14 -1.41 -27.51
N LEU A 98 -0.27 -1.53 -28.77
CA LEU A 98 -1.70 -1.51 -29.15
C LEU A 98 -2.38 -2.84 -28.81
N ASP A 99 -1.77 -3.95 -29.23
CA ASP A 99 -2.26 -5.31 -29.03
C ASP A 99 -1.11 -6.32 -29.22
N LEU A 100 -1.44 -7.61 -29.29
CA LEU A 100 -0.46 -8.66 -29.56
C LEU A 100 0.06 -8.65 -31.00
N GLU A 101 -0.76 -8.25 -31.98
CA GLU A 101 -0.34 -8.22 -33.38
C GLU A 101 0.69 -7.11 -33.61
N ASP A 102 0.50 -5.96 -32.97
CA ASP A 102 1.46 -4.86 -32.89
C ASP A 102 2.79 -5.34 -32.30
N ILE A 103 2.77 -6.06 -31.17
CA ILE A 103 3.97 -6.62 -30.55
C ILE A 103 4.67 -7.64 -31.46
N ASP A 104 3.90 -8.53 -32.09
CA ASP A 104 4.43 -9.57 -32.97
C ASP A 104 5.04 -8.97 -34.26
N ALA A 105 4.59 -7.77 -34.67
CA ALA A 105 5.11 -7.01 -35.79
C ALA A 105 6.37 -6.18 -35.47
N PHE A 106 6.77 -6.05 -34.19
CA PHE A 106 7.97 -5.29 -33.84
C PHE A 106 9.23 -5.89 -34.47
N PRO A 107 10.19 -5.04 -34.90
CA PRO A 107 11.49 -5.51 -35.34
C PRO A 107 12.16 -6.25 -34.19
N LYS A 108 12.82 -7.36 -34.49
CA LYS A 108 13.55 -8.13 -33.48
C LYS A 108 14.95 -7.57 -33.30
N ASP A 109 15.39 -7.49 -32.05
CA ASP A 109 16.75 -7.08 -31.72
C ASP A 109 17.77 -8.21 -31.97
N LYS A 110 19.03 -7.96 -31.57
CA LYS A 110 20.13 -8.94 -31.68
C LYS A 110 19.88 -10.25 -30.91
N TRP A 111 18.99 -10.23 -29.93
CA TRP A 111 18.62 -11.36 -29.08
C TRP A 111 17.32 -12.02 -29.54
N LYS A 112 16.80 -11.62 -30.72
CA LYS A 112 15.54 -12.07 -31.32
C LYS A 112 14.30 -11.69 -30.50
N ILE A 113 14.43 -10.69 -29.63
CA ILE A 113 13.34 -10.19 -28.79
C ILE A 113 12.65 -9.07 -29.57
N PRO A 114 11.30 -8.99 -29.58
CA PRO A 114 10.61 -7.87 -30.20
C PRO A 114 11.03 -6.55 -29.53
N ASP A 115 11.45 -5.57 -30.32
CA ASP A 115 11.94 -4.27 -29.87
C ASP A 115 10.98 -3.17 -30.36
N PRO A 116 10.21 -2.54 -29.46
CA PRO A 116 9.15 -1.61 -29.86
C PRO A 116 9.73 -0.38 -30.60
N PRO A 117 9.20 -0.03 -31.79
CA PRO A 117 9.59 1.19 -32.47
C PRO A 117 9.13 2.42 -31.69
N LEU A 118 9.81 3.56 -31.87
CA LEU A 118 9.46 4.82 -31.18
C LEU A 118 8.13 5.41 -31.66
N THR A 119 7.65 5.00 -32.83
CA THR A 119 6.40 5.46 -33.45
C THR A 119 5.45 4.29 -33.67
N TYR A 120 4.16 4.61 -33.78
CA TYR A 120 3.14 3.71 -34.30
C TYR A 120 3.31 3.52 -35.82
N PRO A 121 2.68 2.50 -36.42
CA PRO A 121 2.61 2.38 -37.88
C PRO A 121 2.02 3.61 -38.58
N SER A 122 1.20 4.41 -37.88
CA SER A 122 0.66 5.69 -38.37
C SER A 122 1.70 6.81 -38.46
N GLY A 123 2.88 6.64 -37.87
CA GLY A 123 3.95 7.66 -37.81
C GLY A 123 3.96 8.51 -36.54
N GLU A 124 2.89 8.49 -35.75
CA GLU A 124 2.81 9.21 -34.48
C GLU A 124 3.72 8.60 -33.41
N PRO A 125 4.32 9.40 -32.50
CA PRO A 125 5.10 8.88 -31.38
C PRO A 125 4.28 7.96 -30.46
N ARG A 126 4.89 6.88 -29.98
CA ARG A 126 4.28 6.04 -28.94
C ARG A 126 4.28 6.76 -27.60
N GLY A 127 3.18 6.64 -26.86
CA GLY A 127 3.10 7.20 -25.52
C GLY A 127 4.07 6.51 -24.54
N ASP A 128 4.72 7.29 -23.69
CA ASP A 128 5.57 6.80 -22.58
C ASP A 128 4.79 6.80 -21.25
N ALA A 129 4.94 5.73 -20.47
CA ALA A 129 4.36 5.62 -19.14
C ALA A 129 4.85 6.69 -18.15
N ILE A 130 6.09 7.21 -18.29
CA ILE A 130 6.60 8.30 -17.45
C ILE A 130 5.86 9.61 -17.73
N ASP A 131 5.45 9.84 -18.97
CA ASP A 131 4.73 11.06 -19.33
C ASP A 131 3.24 10.96 -18.98
N ALA A 132 2.63 9.79 -19.20
CA ALA A 132 1.23 9.54 -18.86
C ALA A 132 0.99 9.45 -17.33
N LEU A 133 1.99 8.96 -16.58
CA LEU A 133 1.95 8.73 -15.13
C LEU A 133 0.77 7.83 -14.69
N ASP A 134 0.21 7.02 -15.58
CA ASP A 134 -1.02 6.24 -15.41
C ASP A 134 -0.78 4.76 -15.11
N LEU A 135 0.44 4.40 -14.72
CA LEU A 135 0.85 3.02 -14.51
C LEU A 135 0.38 2.49 -13.15
N ASP A 136 -0.40 1.39 -13.15
CA ASP A 136 -0.89 0.74 -11.92
C ASP A 136 -0.02 -0.44 -11.49
N LEU A 137 0.54 -1.17 -12.45
CA LEU A 137 1.27 -2.43 -12.22
C LEU A 137 2.52 -2.52 -13.11
N VAL A 138 3.66 -2.87 -12.52
CA VAL A 138 4.92 -3.13 -13.25
C VAL A 138 5.32 -4.58 -13.02
N LEU A 139 5.28 -5.38 -14.08
CA LEU A 139 5.80 -6.74 -14.11
C LEU A 139 7.27 -6.70 -14.54
N MET A 140 8.16 -7.19 -13.68
CA MET A 140 9.59 -6.98 -13.80
C MET A 140 10.36 -8.30 -13.93
N PRO A 141 11.31 -8.38 -14.87
CA PRO A 141 12.25 -9.48 -14.94
C PRO A 141 13.40 -9.27 -13.94
N GLY A 142 14.17 -10.33 -13.75
CA GLY A 142 15.34 -10.33 -12.88
C GLY A 142 16.15 -11.60 -13.06
N VAL A 143 17.41 -11.53 -12.66
CA VAL A 143 18.32 -12.68 -12.59
C VAL A 143 18.08 -13.45 -11.29
N ALA A 144 17.87 -12.75 -10.18
CA ALA A 144 17.59 -13.37 -8.89
C ALA A 144 16.62 -12.51 -8.08
N PHE A 145 15.86 -13.16 -7.22
CA PHE A 145 14.91 -12.54 -6.31
C PHE A 145 15.06 -13.15 -4.92
N ASP A 146 14.67 -12.42 -3.87
CA ASP A 146 14.59 -12.97 -2.53
C ASP A 146 13.21 -12.75 -1.90
N ARG A 147 12.99 -13.41 -0.76
CA ARG A 147 11.73 -13.34 -0.02
C ARG A 147 11.44 -11.99 0.63
N ARG A 148 12.40 -11.08 0.65
CA ARG A 148 12.25 -9.72 1.20
C ARG A 148 11.79 -8.73 0.12
N GLY A 149 11.74 -9.14 -1.14
CA GLY A 149 11.46 -8.28 -2.30
C GLY A 149 12.73 -7.70 -2.93
N GLY A 150 13.91 -8.19 -2.57
CA GLY A 150 15.15 -7.88 -3.26
C GLY A 150 15.14 -8.44 -4.69
N ARG A 151 15.70 -7.67 -5.62
CA ARG A 151 15.79 -8.03 -7.04
C ARG A 151 17.17 -7.74 -7.58
N LEU A 152 17.76 -8.71 -8.25
CA LEU A 152 19.02 -8.57 -8.97
C LEU A 152 18.74 -8.52 -10.47
N GLY A 153 18.89 -7.36 -11.11
CA GLY A 153 18.83 -7.26 -12.58
C GLY A 153 20.16 -7.65 -13.26
N HIS A 154 20.20 -7.60 -14.59
CA HIS A 154 21.39 -7.91 -15.42
C HIS A 154 22.58 -6.94 -15.23
N GLY A 155 22.40 -5.83 -14.51
CA GLY A 155 23.49 -4.96 -14.05
C GLY A 155 23.54 -3.56 -14.67
N LYS A 156 22.68 -3.26 -15.65
CA LYS A 156 22.56 -1.91 -16.23
C LYS A 156 21.67 -0.95 -15.45
N GLY A 157 20.87 -1.45 -14.51
CA GLY A 157 20.04 -0.61 -13.64
C GLY A 157 18.85 0.07 -14.34
N TYR A 158 18.46 -0.37 -15.54
CA TYR A 158 17.36 0.24 -16.30
C TYR A 158 16.06 0.37 -15.49
N TYR A 159 15.61 -0.71 -14.87
CA TYR A 159 14.39 -0.71 -14.05
C TYR A 159 14.52 0.16 -12.79
N ASP A 160 15.66 0.14 -12.11
CA ASP A 160 15.86 0.93 -10.90
C ASP A 160 15.85 2.44 -11.22
N SER A 161 16.47 2.82 -12.35
CA SER A 161 16.41 4.16 -12.92
C SER A 161 15.00 4.56 -13.35
N PHE A 162 14.29 3.71 -14.10
CA PHE A 162 12.92 3.97 -14.53
C PHE A 162 11.98 4.20 -13.34
N LEU A 163 12.03 3.32 -12.33
CA LEU A 163 11.20 3.45 -11.13
C LEU A 163 11.52 4.73 -10.35
N ARG A 164 12.81 5.13 -10.29
CA ARG A 164 13.20 6.41 -9.70
C ARG A 164 12.60 7.58 -10.47
N ARG A 165 12.81 7.65 -11.80
CA ARG A 165 12.27 8.73 -12.64
C ARG A 165 10.74 8.82 -12.57
N LEU A 166 10.06 7.68 -12.57
CA LEU A 166 8.61 7.62 -12.44
C LEU A 166 8.14 8.18 -11.09
N ALA A 167 8.84 7.84 -10.00
CA ALA A 167 8.55 8.36 -8.67
C ALA A 167 8.79 9.88 -8.60
N ASP A 168 9.94 10.35 -9.06
CA ASP A 168 10.31 11.77 -9.09
C ASP A 168 9.27 12.60 -9.87
N ARG A 169 8.81 12.09 -11.03
CA ARG A 169 7.77 12.73 -11.84
C ARG A 169 6.39 12.68 -11.20
N SER A 170 6.03 11.57 -10.57
CA SER A 170 4.75 11.43 -9.85
C SER A 170 4.66 12.41 -8.69
N GLU A 171 5.75 12.57 -7.93
CA GLU A 171 5.84 13.52 -6.82
C GLU A 171 5.74 14.97 -7.31
N ALA A 172 6.46 15.32 -8.39
CA ALA A 172 6.37 16.64 -9.00
C ALA A 172 4.95 16.96 -9.51
N ALA A 173 4.18 15.94 -9.93
CA ALA A 173 2.79 16.07 -10.33
C ALA A 173 1.78 16.00 -9.15
N GLY A 174 2.25 15.87 -7.91
CA GLY A 174 1.40 15.75 -6.72
C GLY A 174 0.62 14.43 -6.62
N ARG A 175 1.06 13.38 -7.33
CA ARG A 175 0.45 12.04 -7.24
C ARG A 175 1.02 11.28 -6.04
N THR A 176 0.13 10.66 -5.27
CA THR A 176 0.48 9.84 -4.10
C THR A 176 0.39 8.34 -4.36
N SER A 177 -0.18 7.93 -5.49
CA SER A 177 -0.27 6.54 -5.91
C SER A 177 0.99 6.13 -6.67
N HIS A 178 1.55 4.97 -6.31
CA HIS A 178 2.67 4.35 -7.01
C HIS A 178 2.26 3.00 -7.58
N PRO A 179 2.81 2.60 -8.74
CA PRO A 179 2.51 1.30 -9.29
C PRO A 179 2.99 0.17 -8.38
N ILE A 180 2.25 -0.92 -8.42
CA ILE A 180 2.60 -2.18 -7.80
C ILE A 180 3.75 -2.82 -8.57
N LYS A 181 4.85 -3.16 -7.89
CA LYS A 181 6.04 -3.77 -8.49
C LYS A 181 6.06 -5.26 -8.22
N VAL A 182 5.95 -6.08 -9.27
CA VAL A 182 5.89 -7.54 -9.17
C VAL A 182 7.04 -8.17 -9.94
N GLY A 183 7.86 -8.98 -9.27
CA GLY A 183 8.88 -9.81 -9.90
C GLY A 183 8.31 -11.14 -10.33
N LEU A 184 8.60 -11.56 -11.57
CA LEU A 184 8.33 -12.92 -12.04
C LEU A 184 9.59 -13.75 -11.83
N CYS A 185 9.49 -14.77 -10.97
CA CYS A 185 10.64 -15.51 -10.47
C CYS A 185 10.46 -17.00 -10.73
N LEU A 186 11.27 -17.57 -11.60
CA LEU A 186 11.40 -19.02 -11.71
C LEU A 186 11.96 -19.59 -10.39
N THR A 187 11.68 -20.85 -10.08
CA THR A 187 12.11 -21.50 -8.84
C THR A 187 13.62 -21.37 -8.62
N ASP A 188 14.42 -21.57 -9.66
CA ASP A 188 15.88 -21.45 -9.64
C ASP A 188 16.43 -20.03 -9.46
N GLN A 189 15.57 -19.01 -9.57
CA GLN A 189 15.94 -17.60 -9.39
C GLN A 189 15.73 -17.12 -7.94
N LEU A 190 15.04 -17.90 -7.11
CA LEU A 190 14.80 -17.56 -5.71
C LEU A 190 16.05 -17.87 -4.89
N VAL A 191 16.57 -16.85 -4.20
CA VAL A 191 17.74 -16.95 -3.32
C VAL A 191 17.42 -16.44 -1.92
N ASP A 192 18.24 -16.80 -0.94
CA ASP A 192 18.02 -16.40 0.46
C ASP A 192 18.08 -14.88 0.66
N ASN A 193 19.07 -14.23 0.03
CA ASN A 193 19.27 -12.79 0.16
C ASN A 193 20.00 -12.22 -1.06
N VAL A 194 19.35 -11.29 -1.75
CA VAL A 194 19.99 -10.53 -2.83
C VAL A 194 20.86 -9.43 -2.22
N PRO A 195 22.14 -9.30 -2.62
CA PRO A 195 22.97 -8.17 -2.19
C PRO A 195 22.43 -6.89 -2.81
N LEU A 196 21.88 -6.00 -1.99
CA LEU A 196 21.32 -4.71 -2.41
C LEU A 196 22.32 -3.55 -2.18
N SER A 197 22.12 -2.48 -2.93
CA SER A 197 22.77 -1.18 -2.80
C SER A 197 21.69 -0.11 -2.61
N PRO A 198 22.01 1.09 -2.10
CA PRO A 198 21.01 2.12 -1.77
C PRO A 198 20.10 2.55 -2.93
N HIS A 199 20.57 2.40 -4.17
CA HIS A 199 19.82 2.76 -5.38
C HIS A 199 18.92 1.63 -5.90
N ASP A 200 19.05 0.40 -5.40
CA ASP A 200 18.22 -0.71 -5.87
C ASP A 200 16.81 -0.58 -5.30
N ARG A 201 15.81 -0.70 -6.18
CA ARG A 201 14.41 -0.59 -5.77
C ARG A 201 13.85 -1.95 -5.41
N MET A 202 13.36 -2.07 -4.19
CA MET A 202 12.68 -3.28 -3.72
C MET A 202 11.33 -3.45 -4.43
N LEU A 203 10.99 -4.71 -4.69
CA LEU A 203 9.70 -5.12 -5.20
C LEU A 203 8.66 -5.14 -4.09
N ASP A 204 7.40 -5.03 -4.49
CA ASP A 204 6.29 -5.19 -3.57
C ASP A 204 5.90 -6.67 -3.41
N MET A 205 6.06 -7.44 -4.50
CA MET A 205 5.68 -8.85 -4.58
C MET A 205 6.66 -9.61 -5.47
N VAL A 206 6.92 -10.86 -5.13
CA VAL A 206 7.62 -11.83 -5.99
C VAL A 206 6.70 -13.02 -6.19
N VAL A 207 6.43 -13.37 -7.44
CA VAL A 207 5.57 -14.51 -7.79
C VAL A 207 6.46 -15.63 -8.31
N THR A 208 6.37 -16.79 -7.68
CA THR A 208 7.00 -18.03 -8.11
C THR A 208 5.94 -19.03 -8.57
N PRO A 209 6.31 -20.18 -9.17
CA PRO A 209 5.36 -21.24 -9.51
C PRO A 209 4.58 -21.75 -8.30
N ASP A 210 5.24 -21.80 -7.14
CA ASP A 210 4.74 -22.47 -5.93
C ASP A 210 4.15 -21.49 -4.90
N GLU A 211 4.64 -20.26 -4.84
CA GLU A 211 4.27 -19.30 -3.80
C GLU A 211 4.13 -17.85 -4.30
N LEU A 212 3.32 -17.09 -3.56
CA LEU A 212 3.25 -15.63 -3.67
C LEU A 212 3.97 -15.03 -2.45
N ILE A 213 5.04 -14.29 -2.69
CA ILE A 213 5.83 -13.66 -1.64
C ILE A 213 5.53 -12.16 -1.60
N LEU A 214 5.00 -11.68 -0.48
CA LEU A 214 4.73 -10.27 -0.22
C LEU A 214 5.92 -9.64 0.51
N SER A 215 6.34 -8.44 0.10
CA SER A 215 7.36 -7.70 0.86
C SER A 215 6.84 -7.35 2.26
N MET A 216 7.73 -7.24 3.26
CA MET A 216 7.32 -7.00 4.66
C MET A 216 6.43 -5.76 4.83
N ARG A 217 6.64 -4.71 4.02
CA ARG A 217 5.77 -3.51 4.04
C ARG A 217 4.34 -3.84 3.66
N ARG A 218 4.14 -4.68 2.64
CA ARG A 218 2.80 -5.10 2.21
C ARG A 218 2.19 -6.17 3.08
N ALA A 219 3.00 -7.10 3.59
CA ALA A 219 2.53 -8.08 4.57
C ALA A 219 2.02 -7.39 5.84
N ALA A 220 2.75 -6.39 6.35
CA ALA A 220 2.33 -5.58 7.48
C ALA A 220 1.05 -4.78 7.18
N LEU A 221 0.96 -4.16 6.00
CA LEU A 221 -0.25 -3.43 5.60
C LEU A 221 -1.47 -4.36 5.43
N ALA A 222 -1.28 -5.54 4.83
CA ALA A 222 -2.34 -6.53 4.68
C ALA A 222 -2.79 -7.06 6.04
N LEU A 223 -1.85 -7.40 6.93
CA LEU A 223 -2.15 -7.82 8.29
C LEU A 223 -2.89 -6.73 9.05
N LEU A 224 -2.45 -5.47 8.93
CA LEU A 224 -3.17 -4.34 9.49
C LEU A 224 -4.59 -4.23 8.95
N CYS A 225 -4.78 -4.34 7.62
CA CYS A 225 -6.11 -4.32 7.02
C CYS A 225 -6.98 -5.46 7.54
N VAL A 226 -6.44 -6.67 7.72
CA VAL A 226 -7.16 -7.80 8.30
C VAL A 226 -7.51 -7.52 9.75
N CYS A 227 -6.58 -7.01 10.57
CA CYS A 227 -6.84 -6.61 11.95
C CYS A 227 -7.91 -5.52 12.02
N VAL A 228 -7.88 -4.55 11.09
CA VAL A 228 -8.88 -3.50 10.96
C VAL A 228 -10.24 -4.06 10.61
N LEU A 229 -10.33 -4.94 9.60
CA LEU A 229 -11.58 -5.57 9.18
C LEU A 229 -12.15 -6.49 10.26
N ALA A 230 -11.30 -7.24 10.97
CA ALA A 230 -11.69 -8.09 12.08
C ALA A 230 -12.20 -7.26 13.27
N ALA A 231 -11.48 -6.19 13.64
CA ALA A 231 -11.95 -5.23 14.63
C ALA A 231 -13.28 -4.59 14.19
N CYS A 232 -13.42 -4.29 12.90
CA CYS A 232 -14.66 -3.77 12.36
C CYS A 232 -15.83 -4.76 12.49
N ALA A 233 -15.57 -6.05 12.26
CA ALA A 233 -16.58 -7.10 12.36
C ALA A 233 -16.99 -7.41 13.81
N MET A 234 -16.09 -7.19 14.78
CA MET A 234 -16.30 -7.50 16.20
C MET A 234 -16.84 -6.33 17.03
N ALA A 235 -16.74 -5.10 16.52
CA ALA A 235 -17.22 -3.92 17.23
C ALA A 235 -18.76 -3.83 17.21
N GLU A 236 -19.37 -3.85 18.39
CA GLU A 236 -20.83 -3.80 18.58
C GLU A 236 -21.29 -2.33 18.74
N ASP A 237 -22.20 -1.86 17.89
CA ASP A 237 -22.76 -0.50 17.97
C ASP A 237 -23.68 -0.35 19.19
N LEU A 238 -23.55 0.75 19.94
CA LEU A 238 -24.29 0.97 21.20
C LEU A 238 -25.80 1.14 20.97
N TYR A 239 -26.22 1.66 19.82
CA TYR A 239 -27.63 1.79 19.48
C TYR A 239 -28.21 0.42 19.10
N GLU A 240 -27.48 -0.42 18.35
CA GLU A 240 -27.85 -1.81 18.06
C GLU A 240 -27.92 -2.68 19.31
N LEU A 241 -26.94 -2.55 20.20
CA LEU A 241 -26.89 -3.23 21.49
C LEU A 241 -28.15 -2.93 22.33
N LEU A 242 -28.68 -1.70 22.24
CA LEU A 242 -29.92 -1.29 22.88
C LEU A 242 -31.18 -1.50 22.01
N GLY A 243 -31.03 -1.89 20.74
CA GLY A 243 -32.13 -2.08 19.79
C GLY A 243 -32.88 -0.78 19.46
N VAL A 244 -32.18 0.36 19.39
CA VAL A 244 -32.77 1.68 19.12
C VAL A 244 -32.15 2.35 17.90
N SER A 245 -32.85 3.32 17.32
CA SER A 245 -32.30 4.16 16.24
C SER A 245 -31.40 5.26 16.80
N SER A 246 -30.43 5.73 16.00
CA SER A 246 -29.58 6.88 16.34
C SER A 246 -30.35 8.19 16.58
N SER A 247 -31.60 8.28 16.12
CA SER A 247 -32.50 9.41 16.39
C SER A 247 -33.33 9.27 17.69
N VAL A 248 -33.02 8.31 18.55
CA VAL A 248 -33.77 8.08 19.81
C VAL A 248 -33.69 9.28 20.76
N THR A 249 -34.82 9.65 21.36
CA THR A 249 -34.88 10.73 22.36
C THR A 249 -34.39 10.24 23.73
N PRO A 250 -33.89 11.12 24.62
CA PRO A 250 -33.42 10.73 25.95
C PRO A 250 -34.49 9.99 26.79
N ALA A 251 -35.76 10.39 26.66
CA ALA A 251 -36.87 9.74 27.35
C ALA A 251 -37.12 8.31 26.85
N GLN A 252 -37.08 8.11 25.53
CA GLN A 252 -37.19 6.78 24.91
C GLN A 252 -35.99 5.89 25.27
N LEU A 253 -34.78 6.44 25.24
CA LEU A 253 -33.55 5.76 25.61
C LEU A 253 -33.60 5.24 27.06
N LYS A 254 -34.03 6.09 28.00
CA LYS A 254 -34.22 5.72 29.41
C LYS A 254 -35.28 4.62 29.60
N LYS A 255 -36.36 4.66 28.82
CA LYS A 255 -37.42 3.63 28.85
C LYS A 255 -36.89 2.27 28.37
N VAL A 256 -36.13 2.26 27.27
CA VAL A 256 -35.52 1.05 26.72
C VAL A 256 -34.47 0.48 27.66
N TYR A 257 -33.58 1.32 28.22
CA TYR A 257 -32.61 0.91 29.22
C TYR A 257 -33.26 0.24 30.43
N ARG A 258 -34.32 0.83 31.00
CA ARG A 258 -35.06 0.23 32.12
C ARG A 258 -35.60 -1.17 31.79
N LYS A 259 -36.17 -1.34 30.59
CA LYS A 259 -36.69 -2.63 30.12
C LYS A 259 -35.58 -3.67 30.00
N LEU A 260 -34.45 -3.29 29.40
CA LEU A 260 -33.31 -4.19 29.18
C LEU A 260 -32.57 -4.52 30.48
N SER A 261 -32.33 -3.53 31.35
CA SER A 261 -31.71 -3.71 32.66
C SER A 261 -32.49 -4.70 33.52
N LEU A 262 -33.83 -4.63 33.52
CA LEU A 262 -34.68 -5.61 34.22
C LEU A 262 -34.63 -7.01 33.62
N LYS A 263 -34.49 -7.12 32.29
CA LYS A 263 -34.42 -8.40 31.57
C LYS A 263 -33.09 -9.12 31.84
N TYR A 264 -31.99 -8.37 31.86
CA TYR A 264 -30.63 -8.92 31.98
C TYR A 264 -30.07 -8.84 33.41
N HIS A 265 -30.88 -8.48 34.42
CA HIS A 265 -30.42 -8.35 35.80
C HIS A 265 -29.93 -9.71 36.34
N PRO A 266 -28.73 -9.78 36.97
CA PRO A 266 -28.11 -11.05 37.39
C PRO A 266 -28.92 -11.82 38.43
N ASP A 267 -29.68 -11.13 39.29
CA ASP A 267 -30.51 -11.75 40.34
C ASP A 267 -31.71 -12.54 39.80
N LYS A 268 -32.05 -12.39 38.51
CA LYS A 268 -33.20 -13.06 37.87
C LYS A 268 -32.79 -14.23 36.97
N GLN A 269 -31.51 -14.59 36.95
CA GLN A 269 -30.94 -15.57 36.02
C GLN A 269 -30.53 -16.86 36.74
N THR A 270 -30.47 -17.96 35.99
CA THR A 270 -30.00 -19.25 36.51
C THR A 270 -28.47 -19.28 36.57
N PRO A 271 -27.86 -20.16 37.39
CA PRO A 271 -26.40 -20.28 37.49
C PRO A 271 -25.70 -20.49 36.13
N GLU A 272 -26.34 -21.19 35.20
CA GLU A 272 -25.80 -21.53 33.88
C GLU A 272 -25.81 -20.34 32.91
N THR A 273 -26.73 -19.40 33.11
CA THR A 273 -26.91 -18.22 32.23
C THR A 273 -26.36 -16.93 32.85
N LYS A 274 -25.99 -16.97 34.13
CA LYS A 274 -25.63 -15.80 34.93
C LYS A 274 -24.47 -15.01 34.34
N ASP A 275 -23.43 -15.69 33.86
CA ASP A 275 -22.23 -15.03 33.33
C ASP A 275 -22.50 -14.30 32.00
N GLU A 276 -23.26 -14.92 31.10
CA GLU A 276 -23.64 -14.31 29.83
C GLU A 276 -24.55 -13.10 30.05
N MET A 277 -25.55 -13.23 30.92
CA MET A 277 -26.48 -12.16 31.24
C MET A 277 -25.79 -11.01 31.98
N MET A 278 -24.84 -11.31 32.87
CA MET A 278 -23.99 -10.31 33.52
C MET A 278 -23.18 -9.51 32.49
N ASN A 279 -22.53 -10.20 31.55
CA ASN A 279 -21.79 -9.54 30.47
C ASN A 279 -22.71 -8.63 29.64
N ARG A 280 -23.89 -9.12 29.26
CA ARG A 280 -24.89 -8.32 28.53
C ARG A 280 -25.37 -7.11 29.34
N PHE A 281 -25.59 -7.27 30.63
CA PHE A 281 -26.00 -6.20 31.54
C PHE A 281 -24.96 -5.09 31.66
N VAL A 282 -23.68 -5.45 31.80
CA VAL A 282 -22.57 -4.49 31.84
C VAL A 282 -22.50 -3.71 30.52
N LYS A 283 -22.57 -4.41 29.38
CA LYS A 283 -22.60 -3.79 28.05
C LYS A 283 -23.75 -2.80 27.90
N ILE A 284 -24.98 -3.18 28.24
CA ILE A 284 -26.18 -2.33 28.17
C ILE A 284 -26.05 -1.10 29.08
N THR A 285 -25.50 -1.27 30.28
CA THR A 285 -25.30 -0.18 31.24
C THR A 285 -24.27 0.81 30.72
N ASN A 286 -23.17 0.33 30.15
CA ASN A 286 -22.18 1.21 29.52
C ASN A 286 -22.77 1.95 28.31
N ALA A 287 -23.53 1.25 27.47
CA ALA A 287 -24.21 1.85 26.32
C ALA A 287 -25.13 3.01 26.73
N TYR A 288 -25.96 2.79 27.76
CA TYR A 288 -26.81 3.84 28.30
C TYR A 288 -26.00 5.00 28.87
N ARG A 289 -24.95 4.73 29.66
CA ARG A 289 -24.08 5.75 30.26
C ARG A 289 -23.48 6.69 29.22
N VAL A 290 -23.08 6.16 28.07
CA VAL A 290 -22.51 6.94 26.95
C VAL A 290 -23.59 7.70 26.22
N LEU A 291 -24.68 7.03 25.82
CA LEU A 291 -25.73 7.62 25.00
C LEU A 291 -26.68 8.57 25.75
N SER A 292 -26.74 8.47 27.08
CA SER A 292 -27.58 9.35 27.91
C SER A 292 -26.99 10.73 28.14
N ASP A 293 -25.66 10.86 28.04
CA ASP A 293 -24.92 12.10 28.22
C ASP A 293 -24.75 12.78 26.86
N PRO A 294 -25.20 14.03 26.66
CA PRO A 294 -25.14 14.69 25.36
C PRO A 294 -23.74 14.79 24.77
N ASP A 295 -22.73 15.10 25.59
CA ASP A 295 -21.36 15.31 25.15
C ASP A 295 -20.70 13.98 24.77
N ARG A 296 -20.91 12.94 25.58
CA ARG A 296 -20.42 11.58 25.28
C ARG A 296 -21.14 10.98 24.08
N ARG A 297 -22.44 11.23 23.91
CA ARG A 297 -23.22 10.81 22.74
C ARG A 297 -22.72 11.49 21.48
N GLU A 298 -22.44 12.79 21.51
CA GLU A 298 -21.88 13.52 20.36
C GLU A 298 -20.50 12.97 20.00
N LYS A 299 -19.62 12.77 20.98
CA LYS A 299 -18.30 12.18 20.76
C LYS A 299 -18.37 10.75 20.22
N TYR A 300 -19.27 9.94 20.76
CA TYR A 300 -19.54 8.61 20.24
C TYR A 300 -20.09 8.67 18.80
N ASP A 301 -21.00 9.58 18.50
CA ASP A 301 -21.57 9.77 17.16
C ASP A 301 -20.56 10.27 16.12
N LEU A 302 -19.53 11.02 16.55
CA LEU A 302 -18.45 11.53 15.71
C LEU A 302 -17.31 10.54 15.52
N TYR A 303 -16.89 9.85 16.60
CA TYR A 303 -15.63 9.10 16.67
C TYR A 303 -15.79 7.61 17.00
N GLY A 304 -16.96 7.16 17.46
CA GLY A 304 -17.22 5.77 17.83
C GLY A 304 -16.56 5.27 19.12
N ILE A 305 -16.07 6.18 19.96
CA ILE A 305 -15.38 5.86 21.22
C ILE A 305 -16.41 5.83 22.37
N ALA A 306 -16.49 4.71 23.08
CA ALA A 306 -17.51 4.42 24.09
C ALA A 306 -17.01 4.52 25.56
N ASP A 307 -15.73 4.76 25.81
CA ASP A 307 -15.19 4.84 27.17
C ASP A 307 -14.09 5.89 27.33
N GLU A 308 -13.89 6.35 28.57
CA GLU A 308 -12.90 7.39 28.90
C GLU A 308 -11.46 6.94 28.64
N GLN A 309 -11.19 5.64 28.75
CA GLN A 309 -9.88 5.09 28.43
C GLN A 309 -9.64 5.12 26.91
N GLY A 310 -10.63 4.79 26.08
CA GLY A 310 -10.56 4.95 24.63
C GLY A 310 -10.38 6.41 24.21
N PHE A 311 -11.00 7.37 24.92
CA PHE A 311 -10.78 8.80 24.69
C PHE A 311 -9.34 9.22 25.01
N LYS A 312 -8.81 8.83 26.17
CA LYS A 312 -7.42 9.10 26.56
C LYS A 312 -6.42 8.46 25.59
N ASN A 313 -6.63 7.19 25.25
CA ASN A 313 -5.77 6.46 24.32
C ASN A 313 -5.79 7.09 22.92
N PHE A 314 -6.93 7.62 22.46
CA PHE A 314 -7.03 8.35 21.19
C PHE A 314 -6.26 9.66 21.23
N ASP A 315 -6.45 10.46 22.29
CA ASP A 315 -5.74 11.74 22.46
C ASP A 315 -4.22 11.51 22.57
N ASP A 316 -3.78 10.49 23.32
CA ASP A 316 -2.37 10.13 23.47
C ASP A 316 -1.76 9.62 22.16
N ALA A 317 -2.48 8.76 21.41
CA ALA A 317 -2.04 8.29 20.10
C ALA A 317 -1.96 9.44 19.08
N PHE A 318 -2.93 10.37 19.11
CA PHE A 318 -2.95 11.54 18.23
C PHE A 318 -1.80 12.50 18.55
N ARG A 319 -1.48 12.72 19.83
CA ARG A 319 -0.32 13.51 20.25
C ARG A 319 0.99 12.87 19.83
N PHE A 320 1.14 11.56 20.03
CA PHE A 320 2.33 10.82 19.59
C PHE A 320 2.54 10.92 18.07
N ALA A 321 1.47 10.83 17.27
CA ALA A 321 1.53 11.01 15.82
C ALA A 321 1.83 12.46 15.38
N HIS A 322 1.55 13.46 16.24
CA HIS A 322 1.80 14.87 15.94
C HIS A 322 3.21 15.34 16.35
N ASP A 323 3.74 14.80 17.44
CA ASP A 323 5.02 15.20 18.05
C ASP A 323 6.23 14.38 17.53
N GLY A 324 5.99 13.32 16.74
CA GLY A 324 7.02 12.46 16.17
C GLY A 324 7.84 13.12 15.05
N VAL A 325 9.05 13.56 15.38
CA VAL A 325 10.07 14.01 14.43
C VAL A 325 10.84 12.78 13.90
N GLU A 326 10.94 12.66 12.57
CA GLU A 326 11.63 11.63 11.74
C GLU A 326 10.80 10.44 11.19
N ASP A 327 11.04 10.10 9.91
CA ASP A 327 10.51 8.95 9.17
C ASP A 327 11.05 7.60 9.71
N SER A 328 10.66 7.28 10.95
CA SER A 328 11.01 6.04 11.63
C SER A 328 9.83 5.05 11.62
N TRP A 329 10.13 3.76 11.77
CA TRP A 329 9.16 2.68 11.95
C TRP A 329 8.19 2.94 13.12
N ALA A 330 8.60 3.76 14.11
CA ALA A 330 7.76 4.21 15.22
C ALA A 330 6.60 5.12 14.78
N ASN A 331 6.79 5.99 13.78
CA ASN A 331 5.73 6.85 13.24
C ASN A 331 4.67 6.03 12.49
N TRP A 332 5.08 4.93 11.84
CA TRP A 332 4.15 3.98 11.24
C TRP A 332 3.31 3.25 12.29
N ILE A 333 3.90 2.85 13.43
CA ILE A 333 3.14 2.26 14.55
C ILE A 333 2.16 3.28 15.14
N GLY A 334 2.57 4.54 15.32
CA GLY A 334 1.70 5.61 15.79
C GLY A 334 0.53 5.89 14.84
N LEU A 335 0.80 5.98 13.53
CA LEU A 335 -0.25 6.15 12.51
C LEU A 335 -1.23 4.97 12.50
N VAL A 336 -0.71 3.75 12.61
CA VAL A 336 -1.54 2.54 12.73
C VAL A 336 -2.41 2.58 13.99
N ALA A 337 -1.87 2.99 15.14
CA ALA A 337 -2.63 3.14 16.37
C ALA A 337 -3.73 4.20 16.24
N VAL A 338 -3.44 5.35 15.63
CA VAL A 338 -4.44 6.41 15.37
C VAL A 338 -5.53 5.94 14.40
N LEU A 339 -5.16 5.23 13.33
CA LEU A 339 -6.12 4.64 12.41
C LEU A 339 -6.98 3.58 13.12
N ALA A 340 -6.37 2.79 14.00
CA ALA A 340 -7.05 1.72 14.73
C ALA A 340 -8.03 2.22 15.79
N VAL A 341 -7.66 3.25 16.55
CA VAL A 341 -8.49 3.83 17.61
C VAL A 341 -9.48 4.86 17.06
N GLY A 342 -9.15 5.54 15.96
CA GLY A 342 -9.95 6.63 15.38
C GLY A 342 -10.82 6.22 14.19
N ILE A 343 -10.24 5.60 13.15
CA ILE A 343 -10.97 5.37 11.88
C ILE A 343 -11.80 4.09 11.92
N ILE A 344 -11.28 3.02 12.55
CA ILE A 344 -12.01 1.74 12.64
C ILE A 344 -13.38 1.93 13.33
N PRO A 345 -13.50 2.54 14.52
CA PRO A 345 -14.80 2.66 15.18
C PRO A 345 -15.78 3.53 14.36
N ILE A 346 -15.27 4.55 13.68
CA ILE A 346 -16.05 5.40 12.77
C ILE A 346 -16.61 4.61 11.58
N VAL A 347 -15.80 3.74 10.96
CA VAL A 347 -16.22 2.92 9.80
C VAL A 347 -17.22 1.84 10.23
N VAL A 348 -17.03 1.22 11.40
CA VAL A 348 -17.98 0.27 12.00
C VAL A 348 -19.36 0.89 12.16
N MET A 349 -19.41 2.08 12.76
CA MET A 349 -20.68 2.80 13.00
C MET A 349 -21.38 3.25 11.71
N GLN A 350 -20.67 3.30 10.58
CA GLN A 350 -21.25 3.71 9.30
C GLN A 350 -22.02 2.59 8.59
N ARG A 351 -21.96 1.34 9.05
CA ARG A 351 -22.64 0.20 8.42
C ARG A 351 -24.17 0.31 8.43
N ASN A 352 -24.76 1.04 9.40
CA ASN A 352 -26.22 1.06 9.63
C ASN A 352 -26.86 2.45 9.79
N ARG A 353 -26.22 3.54 9.34
CA ARG A 353 -26.82 4.90 9.40
C ARG A 353 -27.31 5.42 8.05
N VAL A 354 -28.59 5.78 8.00
CA VAL A 354 -29.13 6.74 7.03
C VAL A 354 -29.27 8.08 7.74
N LYS A 355 -28.39 9.08 7.46
CA LYS A 355 -28.64 10.56 7.54
C LYS A 355 -27.38 11.41 7.21
N PRO A 356 -27.53 12.70 6.83
CA PRO A 356 -26.97 13.26 5.61
C PRO A 356 -25.58 13.90 5.75
N VAL A 357 -24.83 13.83 4.66
CA VAL A 357 -23.46 14.30 4.40
C VAL A 357 -23.16 15.77 4.79
N LYS A 358 -24.17 16.62 5.05
CA LYS A 358 -24.03 18.08 5.22
C LYS A 358 -23.29 18.51 6.50
N LYS A 359 -23.68 18.04 7.70
CA LYS A 359 -23.02 18.43 8.97
C LYS A 359 -21.54 17.96 9.04
N ARG A 360 -21.23 16.83 8.38
CA ARG A 360 -19.86 16.27 8.30
C ARG A 360 -18.91 17.14 7.48
N ARG A 361 -19.38 17.66 6.34
CA ARG A 361 -18.60 18.55 5.48
C ARG A 361 -18.27 19.86 6.19
N GLU A 362 -19.15 20.34 7.06
CA GLU A 362 -18.97 21.57 7.83
C GLU A 362 -18.00 21.39 9.01
N ALA A 363 -18.07 20.27 9.74
CA ALA A 363 -17.10 19.96 10.81
C ALA A 363 -15.68 19.70 10.27
N LEU A 364 -15.55 19.01 9.14
CA LEU A 364 -14.25 18.83 8.46
C LEU A 364 -13.73 20.16 7.87
N ARG A 365 -14.64 21.04 7.40
CA ARG A 365 -14.28 22.38 6.92
C ARG A 365 -13.88 23.33 8.05
N SER A 366 -14.49 23.26 9.24
CA SER A 366 -14.09 24.09 10.39
C SER A 366 -12.72 23.70 10.92
N LEU A 367 -12.39 22.39 10.94
CA LEU A 367 -11.04 21.88 11.21
C LEU A 367 -10.01 22.38 10.18
N SER A 368 -10.39 22.47 8.89
CA SER A 368 -9.53 23.03 7.85
C SER A 368 -9.39 24.57 7.90
N ARG A 369 -10.44 25.28 8.33
CA ARG A 369 -10.44 26.76 8.42
C ARG A 369 -9.65 27.27 9.62
N ASN A 370 -9.71 26.57 10.75
CA ASN A 370 -8.87 26.89 11.92
C ASN A 370 -7.36 26.70 11.63
N ARG A 371 -7.00 25.94 10.58
CA ARG A 371 -5.60 25.82 10.12
C ARG A 371 -5.12 26.99 9.28
N LEU A 372 -5.97 27.61 8.45
CA LEU A 372 -5.57 28.76 7.62
C LEU A 372 -5.33 30.03 8.46
N THR A 373 -6.06 30.18 9.57
CA THR A 373 -5.84 31.29 10.52
C THR A 373 -4.67 31.03 11.46
N ALA A 374 -4.44 29.79 11.91
CA ALA A 374 -3.30 29.45 12.77
C ALA A 374 -1.95 29.43 12.01
N ALA A 375 -1.94 29.10 10.71
CA ALA A 375 -0.74 29.13 9.88
C ALA A 375 -0.34 30.54 9.41
N SER A 376 -1.20 31.57 9.59
CA SER A 376 -1.00 32.91 9.00
C SER A 376 -0.55 34.01 9.96
N THR A 377 -0.25 33.75 11.24
CA THR A 377 0.20 34.82 12.15
C THR A 377 1.61 34.60 12.69
N LYS A 378 2.57 35.22 12.00
CA LYS A 378 3.82 35.86 12.51
C LYS A 378 4.89 35.03 13.23
N THR A 379 4.70 33.74 13.52
CA THR A 379 5.72 32.97 14.27
C THR A 379 6.75 32.29 13.36
N PHE A 380 6.37 31.88 12.14
CA PHE A 380 7.27 31.11 11.25
C PHE A 380 8.38 31.95 10.61
N SER A 381 8.14 33.23 10.31
CA SER A 381 9.17 34.09 9.67
C SER A 381 10.25 34.59 10.63
N ARG A 382 9.94 34.72 11.93
CA ARG A 382 10.91 35.16 12.95
C ARG A 382 11.92 34.07 13.28
N GLN A 383 11.49 32.81 13.30
CA GLN A 383 12.35 31.68 13.65
C GLN A 383 13.39 31.41 12.56
N PHE A 384 13.02 31.46 11.27
CA PHE A 384 13.98 31.31 10.16
C PHE A 384 15.00 32.46 10.04
N SER A 385 14.63 33.70 10.39
CA SER A 385 15.56 34.84 10.35
C SER A 385 16.66 34.79 11.43
N LYS A 386 16.38 34.17 12.58
CA LYS A 386 17.34 33.99 13.68
C LYS A 386 18.32 32.87 13.37
N THR A 387 17.83 31.73 12.91
CA THR A 387 18.68 30.57 12.59
C THR A 387 19.61 30.85 11.39
N ARG A 388 19.15 31.60 10.39
CA ARG A 388 19.98 31.99 9.22
C ARG A 388 21.06 33.02 9.55
N ARG A 389 20.83 33.94 10.50
CA ARG A 389 21.86 34.89 10.98
C ARG A 389 22.92 34.23 11.87
N GLN A 390 22.57 33.13 12.53
CA GLN A 390 23.48 32.38 13.39
C GLN A 390 24.40 31.48 12.57
N TYR A 391 23.90 30.90 11.47
CA TYR A 391 24.69 30.08 10.54
C TYR A 391 25.68 30.87 9.66
N LEU A 392 25.44 32.15 9.38
CA LEU A 392 26.32 32.99 8.56
C LEU A 392 27.42 33.72 9.35
N LYS A 393 27.53 33.47 10.67
CA LYS A 393 28.50 34.12 11.56
C LYS A 393 29.53 33.17 12.17
N ASP A 394 29.52 31.89 11.80
CA ASP A 394 30.49 30.91 12.27
C ASP A 394 31.74 30.91 11.35
N PRO A 395 32.93 31.32 11.82
CA PRO A 395 34.14 31.37 11.00
C PRO A 395 34.82 30.00 10.78
N THR A 396 34.24 28.88 11.21
CA THR A 396 34.95 27.59 11.27
C THR A 396 34.65 26.60 10.13
N HIS A 397 34.10 27.06 9.00
CA HIS A 397 33.87 26.23 7.81
C HIS A 397 34.56 26.80 6.56
N ASN A 398 35.89 26.90 6.63
CA ASN A 398 36.72 27.01 5.43
C ASN A 398 38.15 26.53 5.75
N GLU A 399 38.33 25.21 5.83
CA GLU A 399 39.56 24.49 5.44
C GLU A 399 39.20 23.12 4.88
#